data_AF-I7ADR2-F1
#
_entry.id   AF-I7ADR2-F1
#
_cell.length_a   1.000
_cell.length_b   1.000
_cell.length_c   1.000
_cell.angle_alpha   90.00
_cell.angle_beta   90.00
_cell.angle_gamma   90.00
#
_symmetry.space_group_name_H-M   'P 1'
#
loop_
_entity.id
_entity.type
_entity.pdbx_description
1 polymer ?
#
loop_
_entity_poly.entity_id
_entity_poly.type
_entity_poly.pdbx_seq_one_letter_code
_entity_poly.pdbx_strand_id
1 'polypeptide(L)'
;MEKRKTRSVLKEALKLVFLGFCVYATTDFSLPPEIVEMSNATSGGKFVYLTIITLYLTIISTVLGYISKTRVGKRLEEIYKDMLAVTFSLEGIVTTLFWSLYFINPTLLKNKSLYKRGIRESFLTELSAHLFPIILLLICQADVRLQKRKRCIYFIFGFGALYFLEICYFSFVNNGKWAYPIFRKMGWVQRILFVLIACFIGTLFYMGLLATNSLIYQEYEQPNEND
;
A
#
# COMPACT_ATOMS: atom_id res chain seq x y z
N MET A 1 8.81 -29.61 17.74
CA MET A 1 7.81 -29.71 16.64
C MET A 1 6.59 -28.80 16.86
N GLU A 2 5.98 -28.81 18.04
CA GLU A 2 4.77 -28.03 18.37
C GLU A 2 4.92 -26.51 18.22
N LYS A 3 6.00 -25.91 18.76
CA LYS A 3 6.28 -24.46 18.63
C LYS A 3 6.31 -23.97 17.16
N ARG A 4 6.84 -24.77 16.24
CA ARG A 4 6.92 -24.42 14.79
C ARG A 4 5.53 -24.42 14.15
N LYS A 5 4.69 -25.39 14.51
CA LYS A 5 3.30 -25.48 14.06
C LYS A 5 2.49 -24.27 14.55
N THR A 6 2.59 -23.95 15.84
CA THR A 6 1.89 -22.79 16.43
C THR A 6 2.27 -21.47 15.77
N ARG A 7 3.58 -21.24 15.53
CA ARG A 7 4.06 -20.04 14.82
C ARG A 7 3.51 -19.96 13.39
N SER A 8 3.44 -21.08 12.68
CA SER A 8 2.88 -21.11 11.32
C SER A 8 1.38 -20.80 11.32
N VAL A 9 0.61 -21.39 12.24
CA VAL A 9 -0.83 -21.14 12.35
C VAL A 9 -1.11 -19.67 12.70
N LEU A 10 -0.38 -19.11 13.67
CA LEU A 10 -0.51 -17.70 14.06
C LEU A 10 -0.20 -16.76 12.89
N LYS A 11 0.86 -17.04 12.13
CA LYS A 11 1.22 -16.26 10.94
C LYS A 11 0.10 -16.22 9.91
N GLU A 12 -0.48 -17.38 9.58
CA GLU A 12 -1.58 -17.45 8.61
C GLU A 12 -2.86 -16.78 9.15
N ALA A 13 -3.17 -16.94 10.45
CA ALA A 13 -4.29 -16.24 11.09
C ALA A 13 -4.12 -14.72 11.00
N LEU A 14 -2.93 -14.19 11.29
CA LEU A 14 -2.63 -12.76 11.16
C LEU A 14 -2.79 -12.26 9.73
N LYS A 15 -2.31 -13.03 8.73
CA LYS A 15 -2.51 -12.67 7.31
C LYS A 15 -3.99 -12.56 6.97
N LEU A 16 -4.81 -13.52 7.39
CA LEU A 16 -6.25 -13.50 7.12
C LEU A 16 -6.94 -12.32 7.82
N VAL A 17 -6.57 -12.02 9.07
CA VAL A 17 -7.10 -10.87 9.80
C VAL A 17 -6.76 -9.55 9.09
N PHE A 18 -5.48 -9.32 8.76
CA PHE A 18 -5.09 -8.09 8.07
C PHE A 18 -5.63 -7.99 6.64
N LEU A 19 -5.75 -9.12 5.93
CA LEU A 19 -6.43 -9.17 4.64
C LEU A 19 -7.90 -8.78 4.78
N GLY A 20 -8.57 -9.26 5.83
CA GLY A 20 -9.95 -8.87 6.17
C GLY A 20 -10.09 -7.37 6.39
N PHE A 21 -9.14 -6.75 7.10
CA PHE A 21 -9.12 -5.29 7.25
C PHE A 21 -8.88 -4.55 5.94
N CYS A 22 -7.97 -5.03 5.08
CA CYS A 22 -7.74 -4.45 3.76
C CYS A 22 -9.03 -4.50 2.92
N VAL A 23 -9.72 -5.65 2.91
CA VAL A 23 -11.01 -5.79 2.21
C VAL A 23 -12.05 -4.85 2.81
N TYR A 24 -12.19 -4.80 4.13
CA TYR A 24 -13.09 -3.88 4.83
C TYR A 24 -12.87 -2.42 4.38
N ALA A 25 -11.63 -1.95 4.33
CA ALA A 25 -11.28 -0.60 3.89
C ALA A 25 -11.64 -0.29 2.42
N THR A 26 -11.77 -1.32 1.56
CA THR A 26 -12.22 -1.11 0.17
C THR A 26 -13.74 -0.96 0.06
N THR A 27 -14.50 -1.33 1.09
CA THR A 27 -15.96 -1.28 1.08
C THR A 27 -16.50 0.07 1.52
N ASP A 28 -17.63 0.47 0.95
CA ASP A 28 -18.33 1.70 1.30
C ASP A 28 -18.87 1.66 2.74
N PHE A 29 -19.06 0.45 3.31
CA PHE A 29 -19.44 0.24 4.70
C PHE A 29 -18.41 0.79 5.70
N SER A 30 -17.14 0.91 5.29
CA SER A 30 -16.09 1.46 6.16
C SER A 30 -16.11 3.00 6.25
N LEU A 31 -16.96 3.66 5.46
CA LEU A 31 -16.99 5.10 5.27
C LEU A 31 -18.34 5.70 5.72
N PRO A 32 -18.36 6.93 6.26
CA PRO A 32 -19.59 7.70 6.43
C PRO A 32 -20.33 7.92 5.09
N PRO A 33 -21.68 7.92 5.09
CA PRO A 33 -22.47 8.08 3.86
C PRO A 33 -22.10 9.32 3.05
N GLU A 34 -21.80 10.45 3.70
CA GLU A 34 -21.47 11.70 3.02
C GLU A 34 -20.12 11.62 2.28
N ILE A 35 -19.19 10.79 2.75
CA ILE A 35 -17.92 10.53 2.05
C ILE A 35 -18.17 9.62 0.84
N VAL A 36 -19.05 8.62 0.98
CA VAL A 36 -19.45 7.73 -0.13
C VAL A 36 -20.13 8.52 -1.24
N GLU A 37 -21.12 9.35 -0.89
CA GLU A 37 -21.83 10.22 -1.84
C GLU A 37 -20.86 11.17 -2.57
N MET A 38 -19.96 11.81 -1.83
CA MET A 38 -18.94 12.70 -2.42
C MET A 38 -18.02 11.95 -3.38
N SER A 39 -17.59 10.75 -3.01
CA SER A 39 -16.74 9.92 -3.86
C SER A 39 -17.48 9.55 -5.15
N ASN A 40 -18.74 9.10 -5.04
CA ASN A 40 -19.55 8.68 -6.19
C ASN A 40 -19.93 9.84 -7.12
N ALA A 41 -20.03 11.06 -6.58
CA ALA A 41 -20.29 12.27 -7.36
C ALA A 41 -19.08 12.78 -8.17
N THR A 42 -17.90 12.18 -7.99
CA THR A 42 -16.65 12.63 -8.61
C THR A 42 -16.26 11.69 -9.75
N SER A 43 -15.77 12.24 -10.87
CA SER A 43 -15.31 11.42 -12.02
C SER A 43 -14.18 10.50 -11.60
N GLY A 44 -14.30 9.19 -11.86
CA GLY A 44 -13.34 8.15 -11.43
C GLY A 44 -13.60 7.57 -10.04
N GLY A 45 -14.56 8.14 -9.28
CA GLY A 45 -14.97 7.60 -7.99
C GLY A 45 -13.82 7.49 -6.97
N LYS A 46 -13.85 6.41 -6.18
CA LYS A 46 -12.80 6.13 -5.19
C LYS A 46 -11.48 5.64 -5.80
N PHE A 47 -11.46 5.25 -7.06
CA PHE A 47 -10.27 4.70 -7.73
C PHE A 47 -9.23 5.76 -8.10
N VAL A 48 -9.58 7.04 -7.96
CA VAL A 48 -8.64 8.15 -8.13
C VAL A 48 -7.61 8.18 -6.98
N TYR A 49 -7.96 7.65 -5.81
CA TYR A 49 -7.06 7.66 -4.66
C TYR A 49 -6.06 6.51 -4.72
N LEU A 50 -4.77 6.85 -4.61
CA LEU A 50 -3.66 5.89 -4.55
C LEU A 50 -3.89 4.82 -3.49
N THR A 51 -4.39 5.19 -2.30
CA THR A 51 -4.71 4.25 -1.22
C THR A 51 -5.63 3.12 -1.68
N ILE A 52 -6.67 3.43 -2.47
CA ILE A 52 -7.59 2.40 -2.96
C ILE A 52 -6.90 1.51 -4.00
N ILE A 53 -6.12 2.11 -4.90
CA ILE A 53 -5.34 1.35 -5.89
C ILE A 53 -4.39 0.38 -5.18
N THR A 54 -3.61 0.85 -4.20
CA THR A 54 -2.64 0.01 -3.48
C THR A 54 -3.32 -1.05 -2.63
N LEU A 55 -4.48 -0.76 -2.00
CA LEU A 55 -5.27 -1.77 -1.29
C LEU A 55 -5.67 -2.93 -2.21
N TYR A 56 -6.14 -2.66 -3.43
CA TYR A 56 -6.44 -3.72 -4.39
C TYR A 56 -5.17 -4.48 -4.82
N LEU A 57 -4.05 -3.80 -5.03
CA LEU A 57 -2.76 -4.46 -5.31
C LEU A 57 -2.33 -5.36 -4.13
N THR A 58 -2.56 -4.94 -2.89
CA THR A 58 -2.27 -5.71 -1.66
C THR A 58 -3.11 -6.98 -1.58
N ILE A 59 -4.41 -6.86 -1.84
CA ILE A 59 -5.33 -8.01 -1.89
C ILE A 59 -4.90 -8.98 -3.01
N ILE A 60 -4.68 -8.47 -4.23
CA ILE A 60 -4.24 -9.28 -5.38
C ILE A 60 -2.91 -9.96 -5.09
N SER A 61 -1.92 -9.24 -4.57
CA SER A 61 -0.60 -9.78 -4.22
C SER A 61 -0.71 -10.91 -3.20
N THR A 62 -1.55 -10.73 -2.16
CA THR A 62 -1.77 -11.73 -1.12
C THR A 62 -2.44 -12.99 -1.69
N VAL A 63 -3.49 -12.83 -2.50
CA VAL A 63 -4.17 -13.94 -3.19
C VAL A 63 -3.20 -14.68 -4.12
N LEU A 64 -2.41 -13.94 -4.89
CA LEU A 64 -1.40 -14.50 -5.78
C LEU A 64 -0.34 -15.30 -5.02
N GLY A 65 0.03 -14.87 -3.81
CA GLY A 65 0.90 -15.62 -2.90
C GLY A 65 0.32 -16.97 -2.53
N TYR A 66 -0.98 -17.07 -2.23
CA TYR A 66 -1.64 -18.36 -1.99
C TYR A 66 -1.68 -19.23 -3.25
N ILE A 67 -1.99 -18.65 -4.41
CA ILE A 67 -2.01 -19.38 -5.69
C ILE A 67 -0.61 -19.89 -6.05
N SER A 68 0.46 -19.11 -5.82
CA SER A 68 1.82 -19.53 -6.13
C SER A 68 2.26 -20.79 -5.37
N LYS A 69 1.65 -21.09 -4.22
CA LYS A 69 1.93 -22.29 -3.43
C LYS A 69 1.32 -23.58 -4.04
N THR A 70 0.36 -23.48 -4.97
CA THR A 70 -0.37 -24.65 -5.51
C THR A 70 0.30 -25.31 -6.73
N ARG A 71 1.64 -25.24 -6.85
CA ARG A 71 2.47 -25.82 -7.94
C ARG A 71 2.26 -25.21 -9.34
N VAL A 72 1.78 -23.97 -9.45
CA VAL A 72 1.45 -23.28 -10.72
C VAL A 72 2.69 -22.80 -11.52
N GLY A 73 3.89 -23.28 -11.17
CA GLY A 73 5.13 -23.09 -11.95
C GLY A 73 5.97 -21.86 -11.57
N LYS A 74 7.27 -21.92 -11.90
CA LYS A 74 8.29 -20.93 -11.49
C LYS A 74 7.97 -19.50 -11.94
N ARG A 75 7.34 -19.32 -13.10
CA ARG A 75 7.00 -17.99 -13.63
C ARG A 75 5.98 -17.25 -12.75
N LEU A 76 4.98 -17.96 -12.22
CA LEU A 76 3.99 -17.33 -11.34
C LEU A 76 4.62 -16.91 -10.01
N GLU A 77 5.53 -17.72 -9.47
CA GLU A 77 6.30 -17.39 -8.27
C GLU A 77 7.15 -16.13 -8.47
N GLU A 78 7.80 -15.97 -9.64
CA GLU A 78 8.55 -14.75 -9.94
C GLU A 78 7.65 -13.51 -10.06
N ILE A 79 6.49 -13.64 -10.69
CA ILE A 79 5.51 -12.55 -10.80
C ILE A 79 5.02 -12.17 -9.39
N TYR A 80 4.72 -13.16 -8.54
CA TYR A 80 4.33 -12.92 -7.16
C TYR A 80 5.41 -12.17 -6.38
N LYS A 81 6.67 -12.59 -6.48
CA LYS A 81 7.79 -11.93 -5.78
C LYS A 81 7.94 -10.46 -6.19
N ASP A 82 7.84 -10.17 -7.48
CA ASP A 82 7.84 -8.79 -7.98
C ASP A 82 6.64 -8.00 -7.47
N MET A 83 5.44 -8.58 -7.60
CA MET A 83 4.19 -7.94 -7.20
C MET A 83 4.21 -7.61 -5.72
N LEU A 84 4.66 -8.54 -4.88
CA LEU A 84 4.83 -8.35 -3.44
C LEU A 84 5.80 -7.20 -3.14
N ALA A 85 6.97 -7.20 -3.78
CA ALA A 85 7.98 -6.18 -3.54
C ALA A 85 7.52 -4.79 -3.98
N VAL A 86 6.91 -4.68 -5.16
CA VAL A 86 6.36 -3.42 -5.68
C VAL A 86 5.19 -2.93 -4.82
N THR A 87 4.25 -3.80 -4.50
CA THR A 87 3.06 -3.42 -3.71
C THR A 87 3.48 -2.96 -2.32
N PHE A 88 4.40 -3.66 -1.65
CA PHE A 88 4.95 -3.24 -0.36
C PHE A 88 5.57 -1.84 -0.43
N SER A 89 6.27 -1.55 -1.54
CA SER A 89 6.89 -0.25 -1.76
C SER A 89 5.85 0.86 -1.92
N LEU A 90 4.78 0.60 -2.67
CA LEU A 90 3.67 1.55 -2.85
C LEU A 90 2.89 1.76 -1.55
N GLU A 91 2.65 0.71 -0.77
CA GLU A 91 2.04 0.82 0.56
C GLU A 91 2.93 1.60 1.54
N GLY A 92 4.25 1.47 1.42
CA GLY A 92 5.21 2.31 2.13
C GLY A 92 5.05 3.80 1.83
N ILE A 93 4.84 4.15 0.57
CA ILE A 93 4.53 5.53 0.15
C ILE A 93 3.23 5.99 0.80
N VAL A 94 2.14 5.22 0.64
CA VAL A 94 0.82 5.56 1.17
C VAL A 94 0.86 5.73 2.68
N THR A 95 1.42 4.77 3.41
CA THR A 95 1.58 4.79 4.87
C THR A 95 2.33 6.05 5.31
N THR A 96 3.50 6.30 4.71
CA THR A 96 4.36 7.41 5.12
C THR A 96 3.73 8.75 4.85
N LEU A 97 3.22 8.97 3.62
CA LEU A 97 2.64 10.24 3.24
C LEU A 97 1.33 10.50 4.00
N PHE A 98 0.49 9.47 4.17
CA PHE A 98 -0.76 9.60 4.90
C PHE A 98 -0.51 10.03 6.34
N TRP A 99 0.24 9.25 7.12
CA TRP A 99 0.41 9.55 8.55
C TRP A 99 1.18 10.85 8.77
N SER A 100 2.20 11.15 7.95
CA SER A 100 2.93 12.42 8.05
C SER A 100 2.00 13.62 7.83
N LEU A 101 1.18 13.60 6.76
CA LEU A 101 0.27 14.69 6.46
C LEU A 101 -0.92 14.75 7.41
N TYR A 102 -1.42 13.59 7.86
CA TYR A 102 -2.51 13.49 8.81
C TYR A 102 -2.13 14.11 10.16
N PHE A 103 -0.96 13.79 10.71
CA PHE A 103 -0.52 14.36 11.98
C PHE A 103 -0.21 15.85 11.89
N ILE A 104 0.28 16.34 10.73
CA ILE A 104 0.49 17.78 10.53
C ILE A 104 -0.85 18.50 10.42
N ASN A 105 -1.71 18.07 9.51
CA ASN A 105 -3.03 18.65 9.30
C ASN A 105 -3.90 17.71 8.43
N PRO A 106 -4.91 17.02 9.01
CA PRO A 106 -5.77 16.09 8.29
C PRO A 106 -6.48 16.71 7.07
N THR A 107 -6.72 18.02 7.06
CA THR A 107 -7.37 18.72 5.92
C THR A 107 -6.48 18.88 4.69
N LEU A 108 -5.21 18.45 4.76
CA LEU A 108 -4.35 18.29 3.59
C LEU A 108 -4.72 17.05 2.76
N LEU A 109 -5.35 16.05 3.40
CA LEU A 109 -5.76 14.79 2.82
C LEU A 109 -7.29 14.71 2.67
N LYS A 110 -8.02 15.15 3.69
CA LYS A 110 -9.48 15.01 3.80
C LYS A 110 -10.21 16.28 3.35
N ASN A 111 -11.48 16.14 2.96
CA ASN A 111 -12.33 17.27 2.64
C ASN A 111 -12.51 18.19 3.87
N LYS A 112 -12.05 19.45 3.75
CA LYS A 112 -12.08 20.43 4.85
C LYS A 112 -13.49 20.71 5.37
N SER A 113 -14.52 20.69 4.52
CA SER A 113 -15.91 20.96 4.93
C SER A 113 -16.46 19.83 5.80
N LEU A 114 -16.33 18.58 5.34
CA LEU A 114 -16.75 17.40 6.09
C LEU A 114 -15.98 17.26 7.40
N TYR A 115 -14.66 17.44 7.36
CA TYR A 115 -13.80 17.29 8.54
C TYR A 115 -14.16 18.29 9.66
N LYS A 116 -14.54 19.52 9.28
CA LYS A 116 -15.02 20.56 10.21
C LYS A 116 -16.40 20.26 10.79
N ARG A 117 -17.26 19.57 10.04
CA ARG A 117 -18.57 19.08 10.50
C ARG A 117 -18.48 17.85 11.40
N GLY A 118 -17.27 17.34 11.67
CA GLY A 118 -17.06 16.12 12.46
C GLY A 118 -17.26 14.83 11.68
N ILE A 119 -17.53 14.91 10.37
CA ILE A 119 -17.67 13.74 9.50
C ILE A 119 -16.27 13.26 9.12
N ARG A 120 -15.88 12.12 9.68
CA ARG A 120 -14.53 11.55 9.57
C ARG A 120 -14.63 10.03 9.53
N GLU A 121 -13.69 9.41 8.85
CA GLU A 121 -13.50 7.97 8.91
C GLU A 121 -13.11 7.54 10.34
N SER A 122 -13.52 6.34 10.72
CA SER A 122 -13.13 5.77 12.02
C SER A 122 -11.62 5.53 12.06
N PHE A 123 -11.01 5.55 13.24
CA PHE A 123 -9.59 5.25 13.39
C PHE A 123 -9.23 3.85 12.85
N LEU A 124 -10.14 2.88 13.03
CA LEU A 124 -9.96 1.54 12.46
C LEU A 124 -9.96 1.57 10.94
N THR A 125 -10.84 2.35 10.31
CA THR A 125 -10.84 2.55 8.85
C THR A 125 -9.51 3.14 8.39
N GLU A 126 -8.99 4.15 9.10
CA GLU A 126 -7.71 4.77 8.74
C GLU A 126 -6.53 3.79 8.85
N LEU A 127 -6.47 2.99 9.93
CA LEU A 127 -5.46 1.93 10.08
C LEU A 127 -5.58 0.85 9.00
N SER A 128 -6.81 0.44 8.70
CA SER A 128 -7.10 -0.59 7.71
C SER A 128 -6.69 -0.16 6.29
N ALA A 129 -6.80 1.13 5.98
CA ALA A 129 -6.44 1.69 4.69
C ALA A 129 -4.95 2.09 4.58
N HIS A 130 -4.30 2.50 5.68
CA HIS A 130 -2.99 3.17 5.62
C HIS A 130 -1.89 2.55 6.50
N LEU A 131 -2.14 1.42 7.19
CA LEU A 131 -1.09 0.75 7.99
C LEU A 131 -1.15 -0.77 7.87
N PHE A 132 -2.32 -1.37 8.01
CA PHE A 132 -2.46 -2.82 7.92
C PHE A 132 -2.03 -3.44 6.57
N PRO A 133 -2.16 -2.78 5.42
CA PRO A 133 -1.66 -3.31 4.15
C PRO A 133 -0.15 -3.57 4.16
N ILE A 134 0.65 -2.62 4.66
CA ILE A 134 2.11 -2.80 4.71
C ILE A 134 2.51 -3.88 5.72
N ILE A 135 1.81 -3.99 6.85
CA ILE A 135 2.03 -5.06 7.84
C ILE A 135 1.70 -6.42 7.23
N LEU A 136 0.59 -6.56 6.52
CA LEU A 136 0.21 -7.80 5.83
C LEU A 136 1.31 -8.25 4.87
N LEU A 137 1.79 -7.36 4.02
CA LEU A 137 2.83 -7.68 3.04
C LEU A 137 4.19 -8.00 3.70
N LEU A 138 4.50 -7.37 4.84
CA LEU A 138 5.67 -7.71 5.66
C LEU A 138 5.60 -9.13 6.25
N ILE A 139 4.39 -9.63 6.52
CA ILE A 139 4.17 -11.01 6.95
C ILE A 139 4.24 -11.96 5.74
N CYS A 140 3.72 -11.55 4.57
CA CYS A 140 3.73 -12.35 3.34
C CYS A 140 5.14 -12.59 2.79
N GLN A 141 6.06 -11.62 2.88
CA GLN A 141 7.44 -11.79 2.40
C GLN A 141 8.22 -12.87 3.13
N ALA A 142 7.86 -13.20 4.37
CA ALA A 142 8.53 -14.26 5.14
C ALA A 142 8.30 -15.67 4.54
N ASP A 143 7.41 -15.82 3.56
CA ASP A 143 7.17 -17.07 2.85
C ASP A 143 8.04 -17.25 1.59
N VAL A 144 8.69 -16.19 1.11
CA VAL A 144 9.43 -16.22 -0.16
C VAL A 144 10.77 -15.51 -0.10
N ARG A 145 11.80 -16.12 -0.70
CA ARG A 145 13.10 -15.47 -0.88
C ARG A 145 12.99 -14.44 -2.00
N LEU A 146 13.15 -13.17 -1.65
CA LEU A 146 13.16 -12.04 -2.56
C LEU A 146 14.56 -11.80 -3.12
N GLN A 147 14.60 -11.19 -4.29
CA GLN A 147 15.85 -10.84 -4.97
C GLN A 147 15.76 -9.41 -5.47
N LYS A 148 16.88 -8.71 -5.44
CA LYS A 148 16.96 -7.35 -5.99
C LYS A 148 16.80 -7.41 -7.50
N ARG A 149 15.69 -6.85 -8.00
CA ARG A 149 15.43 -6.65 -9.43
C ARG A 149 15.26 -5.16 -9.74
N LYS A 150 16.00 -4.66 -10.75
CA LYS A 150 15.95 -3.24 -11.18
C LYS A 150 14.55 -2.85 -11.69
N ARG A 151 13.84 -3.80 -12.31
CA ARG A 151 12.48 -3.60 -12.83
C ARG A 151 11.48 -3.16 -11.77
N CYS A 152 11.66 -3.54 -10.50
CA CYS A 152 10.80 -3.07 -9.41
C CYS A 152 10.98 -1.57 -9.17
N ILE A 153 12.22 -1.07 -9.23
CA ILE A 153 12.51 0.37 -9.10
C ILE A 153 11.97 1.12 -10.33
N TYR A 154 12.20 0.61 -11.54
CA TYR A 154 11.63 1.21 -12.75
C TYR A 154 10.10 1.25 -12.70
N PHE A 155 9.46 0.22 -12.15
CA PHE A 155 8.02 0.21 -11.95
C PHE A 155 7.58 1.29 -10.96
N ILE A 156 8.25 1.46 -9.81
CA ILE A 156 7.89 2.50 -8.83
C ILE A 156 7.91 3.89 -9.47
N PHE A 157 8.97 4.23 -10.21
CA PHE A 157 9.07 5.53 -10.88
C PHE A 157 8.10 5.67 -12.06
N GLY A 158 7.95 4.62 -12.88
CA GLY A 158 7.01 4.62 -14.00
C GLY A 158 5.56 4.75 -13.53
N PHE A 159 5.18 4.01 -12.49
CA PHE A 159 3.87 4.10 -11.84
C PHE A 159 3.66 5.48 -11.22
N GLY A 160 4.66 6.04 -10.51
CA GLY A 160 4.57 7.39 -9.95
C GLY A 160 4.35 8.47 -11.02
N ALA A 161 5.04 8.37 -12.16
CA ALA A 161 4.85 9.26 -13.30
C ALA A 161 3.46 9.12 -13.92
N LEU A 162 3.01 7.88 -14.17
CA LEU A 162 1.67 7.62 -14.72
C LEU A 162 0.56 8.09 -13.77
N TYR A 163 0.70 7.82 -12.48
CA TYR A 163 -0.26 8.28 -11.47
C TYR A 163 -0.27 9.81 -11.36
N PHE A 164 0.88 10.48 -11.51
CA PHE A 164 0.92 11.93 -11.56
C PHE A 164 0.16 12.50 -12.76
N LEU A 165 0.31 11.89 -13.94
CA LEU A 165 -0.46 12.24 -15.12
C LEU A 165 -1.96 12.02 -14.90
N GLU A 166 -2.34 10.91 -14.28
CA GLU A 166 -3.73 10.60 -13.95
C GLU A 166 -4.35 11.66 -13.03
N ILE A 167 -3.69 12.04 -11.93
CA ILE A 167 -4.26 13.07 -11.04
C ILE A 167 -4.26 14.47 -11.67
N CYS A 168 -3.37 14.74 -12.64
CA CYS A 168 -3.41 15.97 -13.44
C CYS A 168 -4.61 15.96 -14.39
N TYR A 169 -4.84 14.85 -15.09
CA TYR A 169 -6.00 14.65 -15.95
C TYR A 169 -7.30 14.76 -15.16
N PHE A 170 -7.39 14.07 -14.02
CA PHE A 170 -8.49 14.19 -13.07
C PHE A 170 -8.75 15.66 -12.69
N SER A 171 -7.69 16.42 -12.38
CA SER A 171 -7.84 17.82 -12.03
C SER A 171 -8.32 18.67 -13.19
N PHE A 172 -7.93 18.35 -14.41
CA PHE A 172 -8.38 19.05 -15.60
C PHE A 172 -9.88 18.83 -15.84
N VAL A 173 -10.35 17.58 -15.80
CA VAL A 173 -11.77 17.24 -16.06
C VAL A 173 -12.71 17.61 -14.92
N ASN A 174 -12.21 17.76 -13.69
CA ASN A 174 -13.01 18.13 -12.52
C ASN A 174 -12.86 19.63 -12.14
N ASN A 175 -12.65 20.52 -13.11
CA ASN A 175 -12.60 21.98 -12.90
C ASN A 175 -11.59 22.42 -11.82
N GLY A 176 -10.39 21.85 -11.83
CA GLY A 176 -9.31 22.20 -10.90
C GLY A 176 -9.43 21.55 -9.51
N LYS A 177 -10.37 20.61 -9.31
CA LYS A 177 -10.41 19.78 -8.10
C LYS A 177 -9.29 18.74 -8.12
N TRP A 178 -8.58 18.58 -7.02
CA TRP A 178 -7.49 17.60 -6.91
C TRP A 178 -7.93 16.39 -6.10
N ALA A 179 -7.41 15.21 -6.45
CA ALA A 179 -7.57 13.99 -5.66
C ALA A 179 -7.21 14.23 -4.19
N TYR A 180 -6.10 14.94 -3.96
CA TYR A 180 -5.70 15.36 -2.61
C TYR A 180 -5.66 16.89 -2.51
N PRO A 181 -6.32 17.48 -1.49
CA PRO A 181 -6.35 18.93 -1.29
C PRO A 181 -4.97 19.60 -1.24
N ILE A 182 -3.93 18.88 -0.79
CA ILE A 182 -2.56 19.41 -0.74
C ILE A 182 -2.03 19.91 -2.09
N PHE A 183 -2.38 19.25 -3.20
CA PHE A 183 -1.90 19.64 -4.53
C PHE A 183 -2.42 21.03 -4.97
N ARG A 184 -3.57 21.46 -4.44
CA ARG A 184 -4.11 22.81 -4.68
C ARG A 184 -3.23 23.91 -4.10
N LYS A 185 -2.45 23.61 -3.06
CA LYS A 185 -1.54 24.55 -2.40
C LYS A 185 -0.14 24.57 -3.02
N MET A 186 0.13 23.68 -3.98
CA MET A 186 1.44 23.50 -4.59
C MET A 186 1.48 24.07 -6.00
N GLY A 187 2.57 24.78 -6.33
CA GLY A 187 2.92 25.09 -7.72
C GLY A 187 3.43 23.87 -8.46
N TRP A 188 3.49 23.91 -9.80
CA TRP A 188 3.86 22.76 -10.64
C TRP A 188 5.18 22.10 -10.25
N VAL A 189 6.22 22.89 -9.98
CA VAL A 189 7.54 22.39 -9.55
C VAL A 189 7.43 21.61 -8.24
N GLN A 190 6.69 22.13 -7.26
CA GLN A 190 6.47 21.46 -5.98
C GLN A 190 5.71 20.14 -6.14
N ARG A 191 4.75 20.06 -7.08
CA ARG A 191 4.02 18.82 -7.35
C ARG A 191 4.92 17.74 -7.95
N ILE A 192 5.77 18.11 -8.90
CA ILE A 192 6.76 17.20 -9.50
C ILE A 192 7.73 16.70 -8.44
N LEU A 193 8.27 17.62 -7.62
CA LEU A 193 9.16 17.26 -6.51
C LEU A 193 8.47 16.36 -5.48
N PHE A 194 7.20 16.63 -5.16
CA PHE A 194 6.43 15.81 -4.22
C PHE A 194 6.31 14.35 -4.71
N VAL A 195 5.96 14.15 -5.99
CA VAL A 195 5.90 12.81 -6.58
C VAL A 195 7.27 12.16 -6.64
N LEU A 196 8.31 12.91 -6.99
CA LEU A 196 9.68 12.39 -7.03
C LEU A 196 10.14 11.91 -5.65
N ILE A 197 9.88 12.69 -4.59
CA ILE A 197 10.13 12.31 -3.20
C ILE A 197 9.35 11.05 -2.83
N ALA A 198 8.08 10.96 -3.23
CA ALA A 198 7.27 9.76 -3.02
C ALA A 198 7.91 8.51 -3.68
N CYS A 199 8.39 8.62 -4.92
CA CYS A 199 9.10 7.51 -5.59
C CYS A 199 10.39 7.10 -4.85
N PHE A 200 11.14 8.07 -4.31
CA PHE A 200 12.29 7.78 -3.46
C PHE A 200 11.90 7.08 -2.16
N ILE A 201 10.83 7.51 -1.50
CA ILE A 201 10.27 6.81 -0.32
C ILE A 201 9.97 5.35 -0.69
N GLY A 202 9.24 5.11 -1.80
CA GLY A 202 8.94 3.75 -2.25
C GLY A 202 10.20 2.92 -2.52
N THR A 203 11.24 3.54 -3.08
CA THR A 203 12.53 2.86 -3.29
C THR A 203 13.22 2.52 -1.97
N LEU A 204 13.12 3.37 -0.95
CA LEU A 204 13.63 3.06 0.39
C LEU A 204 12.88 1.88 1.02
N PHE A 205 11.55 1.85 0.91
CA PHE A 205 10.76 0.70 1.38
C PHE A 205 11.11 -0.59 0.63
N TYR A 206 11.31 -0.54 -0.68
CA TYR A 206 11.79 -1.68 -1.46
C TYR A 206 13.12 -2.22 -0.93
N MET A 207 14.09 -1.33 -0.71
CA MET A 207 15.41 -1.71 -0.19
C MET A 207 15.33 -2.25 1.24
N GLY A 208 14.49 -1.64 2.09
CA GLY A 208 14.24 -2.11 3.46
C GLY A 208 13.56 -3.49 3.49
N LEU A 209 12.63 -3.76 2.57
CA LEU A 209 12.02 -5.08 2.42
C LEU A 209 13.05 -6.14 2.05
N LEU A 210 13.92 -5.85 1.09
CA LEU A 210 14.99 -6.77 0.69
C LEU A 210 15.97 -7.05 1.84
N ALA A 211 16.34 -6.02 2.60
CA ALA A 211 17.21 -6.18 3.78
C ALA A 211 16.52 -7.07 4.83
N THR A 212 15.25 -6.79 5.16
CA THR A 212 14.47 -7.59 6.10
C THR A 212 14.35 -9.05 5.65
N ASN A 213 14.06 -9.27 4.37
CA ASN A 213 13.98 -10.60 3.79
C ASN A 213 15.33 -11.33 3.88
N SER A 214 16.43 -10.66 3.56
CA SER A 214 17.77 -11.27 3.67
C SER A 214 18.13 -11.68 5.09
N LEU A 215 17.79 -10.88 6.10
CA LEU A 215 18.05 -11.22 7.51
C LEU A 215 17.30 -12.49 7.92
N ILE A 216 16.01 -12.58 7.56
CA ILE A 216 15.19 -13.75 7.86
C ILE A 216 15.79 -15.02 7.23
N TYR A 217 16.23 -14.96 5.96
CA TYR A 217 16.77 -16.14 5.27
C TYR A 217 18.23 -16.48 5.63
N GLN A 218 19.02 -15.52 6.10
CA GLN A 218 20.36 -15.78 6.64
C GLN A 218 20.29 -16.55 7.97
N GLU A 219 19.34 -16.21 8.85
CA GLU A 219 19.11 -16.94 10.10
C GLU A 219 18.73 -18.43 9.86
N TYR A 220 18.10 -18.76 8.73
CA TYR A 220 17.77 -20.15 8.40
C TYR A 220 18.95 -20.95 7.79
N GLU A 221 19.96 -20.27 7.24
CA GLU A 221 21.13 -20.90 6.61
C GLU A 221 22.28 -21.17 7.59
N GLN A 222 22.30 -20.52 8.78
CA GLN A 222 23.21 -20.90 9.86
C GLN A 222 22.69 -22.18 10.55
N PRO A 223 23.41 -23.31 10.47
CA PRO A 223 23.05 -24.49 11.27
C PRO A 223 23.13 -24.08 12.75
N ASN A 224 22.22 -24.60 13.57
CA ASN A 224 22.44 -24.60 15.02
C ASN A 224 23.74 -25.38 15.29
N GLU A 225 24.87 -24.69 15.38
CA GLU A 225 26.17 -25.29 15.79
C GLU A 225 26.18 -25.67 17.29
N ASN A 226 25.03 -25.63 17.97
CA ASN A 226 24.89 -25.87 19.42
C ASN A 226 23.77 -26.86 19.79
N ASP A 227 23.33 -27.74 18.89
CA ASP A 227 22.47 -28.90 19.23
C ASP A 227 23.25 -30.22 19.17
#